data_AF-A0A915EJK2-F1
#
_entry.id   AF-A0A915EJK2-F1
#
_cell.length_a   1.000
_cell.length_b   1.000
_cell.length_c   1.000
_cell.angle_alpha   90.00
_cell.angle_beta   90.00
_cell.angle_gamma   90.00
#
_symmetry.space_group_name_H-M   'P 1'
#
loop_
_entity.id
_entity.type
_entity.pdbx_description
1 polymer ?
#
loop_
_entity_poly.entity_id
_entity_poly.type
_entity_poly.pdbx_seq_one_letter_code
_entity_poly.pdbx_strand_id
1 'polypeptide(L)'
;MATSGLFSPMCEGKEGKETIRLLQWLLSKGKSIEMAEGNFVFQRIVTCAQENVAEFMASTSSIAKAYDLWGDEDTNEQAKPKKSARSKYIPSVLTAVEIPAEGASYNPSLDSYLEYVGQIAKEEAKVLANEKRNNRMFVKTVEDQYLAPVFKSGEEIFDTILETEVKEEVKGEDAVDFPVTDDQTAKNPTKLPKKLAGHELVKEKKLRAKSQQLESLKSIKKAVKKTIEDRENLALSRAKQRTIDNLTKNKKLGRGKYEKLLEPALLTSELTGSMRTVKCNTSIFRERINSLQKRNILPIAGDHQKKALKQRLKAKFVEKRSVKEITKGSVSSKCLIVVTQFSMLANLSPLVEL
;
A
#
# COMPACT_ATOMS: atom_id res chain seq x y z
N MET A 1 43.57 -28.39 -3.61
CA MET A 1 43.67 -29.73 -4.26
C MET A 1 42.43 -30.54 -3.88
N ALA A 2 41.70 -31.02 -4.90
CA ALA A 2 40.65 -32.08 -4.96
C ALA A 2 39.68 -32.26 -3.76
N THR A 3 38.37 -31.95 -3.82
CA THR A 3 37.20 -32.59 -4.51
C THR A 3 36.80 -34.00 -4.04
N SER A 4 35.63 -34.08 -3.36
CA SER A 4 34.54 -35.10 -3.40
C SER A 4 33.92 -35.23 -1.99
N GLY A 5 32.64 -35.06 -1.69
CA GLY A 5 31.42 -35.12 -2.49
C GLY A 5 30.62 -36.37 -2.11
N LEU A 6 29.45 -36.16 -1.46
CA LEU A 6 28.33 -37.11 -1.26
C LEU A 6 28.54 -38.17 -0.14
N PHE A 7 27.55 -38.65 0.61
CA PHE A 7 26.13 -38.86 0.34
C PHE A 7 25.37 -38.90 1.69
N SER A 8 24.35 -38.07 1.84
CA SER A 8 23.28 -38.27 2.84
C SER A 8 22.32 -39.33 2.29
N PRO A 9 21.68 -40.14 3.14
CA PRO A 9 20.29 -40.43 2.83
C PRO A 9 19.40 -40.25 4.05
N MET A 10 18.58 -39.20 3.99
CA MET A 10 17.15 -39.41 4.23
C MET A 10 16.68 -40.49 3.25
N CYS A 11 16.33 -41.66 3.77
CA CYS A 11 15.47 -42.61 3.10
C CYS A 11 14.27 -42.90 4.00
N GLU A 12 13.33 -41.95 4.02
CA GLU A 12 11.90 -42.30 4.05
C GLU A 12 11.58 -43.09 2.77
N GLY A 13 12.03 -44.34 2.72
CA GLY A 13 11.95 -45.22 1.56
C GLY A 13 11.22 -46.51 1.91
N LYS A 14 10.53 -47.07 0.91
CA LYS A 14 9.74 -48.31 1.01
C LYS A 14 10.54 -49.50 1.58
N GLU A 15 11.86 -49.47 1.48
CA GLU A 15 12.78 -50.52 1.94
C GLU A 15 12.78 -50.69 3.47
N GLY A 16 12.64 -49.61 4.25
CA GLY A 16 12.54 -49.70 5.72
C GLY A 16 11.22 -50.32 6.23
N LYS A 17 10.17 -50.28 5.40
CA LYS A 17 8.88 -50.93 5.70
C LYS A 17 8.90 -52.41 5.31
N GLU A 18 9.74 -52.79 4.36
CA GLU A 18 9.92 -54.18 3.93
C GLU A 18 10.71 -55.01 4.94
N THR A 19 11.72 -54.43 5.59
CA THR A 19 12.47 -55.09 6.67
C THR A 19 11.59 -55.35 7.90
N ILE A 20 10.74 -54.40 8.28
CA ILE A 20 9.78 -54.56 9.39
C ILE A 20 8.71 -55.60 9.02
N ARG A 21 8.22 -55.64 7.77
CA ARG A 21 7.28 -56.66 7.30
C ARG A 21 7.89 -58.06 7.24
N LEU A 22 9.15 -58.20 6.84
CA LEU A 22 9.88 -59.48 6.84
C LEU A 22 10.06 -60.00 8.26
N LEU A 23 10.38 -59.13 9.22
CA LEU A 23 10.46 -59.49 10.63
C LEU A 23 9.10 -59.91 11.19
N GLN A 24 8.03 -59.18 10.87
CA GLN A 24 6.67 -59.53 11.29
C GLN A 24 6.15 -60.83 10.65
N TRP A 25 6.57 -61.12 9.42
CA TRP A 25 6.27 -62.39 8.72
C TRP A 25 7.04 -63.57 9.32
N LEU A 26 8.32 -63.39 9.68
CA LEU A 26 9.13 -64.41 10.36
C LEU A 26 8.56 -64.75 11.75
N LEU A 27 8.09 -63.75 12.51
CA LEU A 27 7.41 -63.96 13.79
C LEU A 27 6.05 -64.67 13.64
N SER A 28 5.29 -64.37 12.58
CA SER A 28 4.00 -65.04 12.29
C SER A 28 4.15 -66.51 11.88
N LYS A 29 5.33 -66.96 11.45
CA LYS A 29 5.59 -68.33 10.97
C LYS A 29 6.05 -69.29 12.06
N GLY A 30 6.09 -68.86 13.32
CA GLY A 30 6.30 -69.75 14.47
C GLY A 30 7.57 -70.59 14.41
N LYS A 31 8.65 -70.06 13.80
CA LYS A 31 9.96 -70.73 13.86
C LYS A 31 10.66 -70.29 15.13
N SER A 32 10.58 -71.16 16.13
CA SER A 32 11.42 -71.17 17.32
C SER A 32 12.89 -71.23 16.91
N ILE A 33 13.63 -70.16 17.16
CA ILE A 33 15.09 -70.20 17.20
C ILE A 33 15.42 -70.62 18.64
N GLU A 34 15.85 -71.86 18.80
CA GLU A 34 16.30 -72.41 20.07
C GLU A 34 17.50 -71.61 20.58
N MET A 35 17.41 -71.23 21.86
CA MET A 35 18.40 -70.41 22.54
C MET A 35 19.59 -71.25 23.01
N ALA A 36 20.79 -70.76 22.75
CA ALA A 36 21.97 -71.08 23.53
C ALA A 36 22.74 -69.78 23.83
N GLU A 37 22.99 -69.57 25.12
CA GLU A 37 23.93 -68.58 25.69
C GLU A 37 23.49 -67.10 25.53
N GLY A 38 22.84 -66.48 26.50
CA GLY A 38 23.38 -66.24 27.84
C GLY A 38 23.69 -64.74 28.00
N ASN A 39 22.70 -63.97 28.46
CA ASN A 39 22.80 -62.64 29.06
C ASN A 39 23.42 -61.44 28.32
N PHE A 40 24.10 -61.59 27.17
CA PHE A 40 24.79 -60.43 26.56
C PHE A 40 23.88 -59.56 25.68
N VAL A 41 22.90 -60.15 25.00
CA VAL A 41 22.05 -59.43 24.03
C VAL A 41 20.96 -58.62 24.71
N PHE A 42 20.38 -59.12 25.81
CA PHE A 42 19.32 -58.40 26.53
C PHE A 42 19.86 -57.19 27.31
N GLN A 43 21.03 -57.31 27.96
CA GLN A 43 21.68 -56.15 28.57
C GLN A 43 22.09 -55.12 27.52
N ARG A 44 22.61 -55.56 26.36
CA ARG A 44 23.03 -54.66 25.28
C ARG A 44 21.86 -53.97 24.58
N ILE A 45 20.68 -54.60 24.49
CA ILE A 45 19.46 -53.96 23.99
C ILE A 45 18.91 -52.93 25.00
N VAL A 46 18.96 -53.23 26.30
CA VAL A 46 18.50 -52.30 27.35
C VAL A 46 19.44 -51.11 27.52
N THR A 47 20.77 -51.30 27.49
CA THR A 47 21.73 -50.19 27.53
C THR A 47 21.67 -49.35 26.26
N CYS A 48 21.53 -49.96 25.09
CA CYS A 48 21.37 -49.24 23.83
C CYS A 48 20.03 -48.48 23.78
N ALA A 49 18.96 -49.00 24.39
CA ALA A 49 17.70 -48.26 24.55
C ALA A 49 17.83 -47.08 25.53
N GLN A 50 18.60 -47.23 26.62
CA GLN A 50 18.86 -46.14 27.57
C GLN A 50 19.77 -45.05 26.99
N GLU A 51 20.79 -45.42 26.20
CA GLU A 51 21.66 -44.49 25.48
C GLU A 51 20.87 -43.70 24.42
N ASN A 52 19.99 -44.36 23.66
CA ASN A 52 19.11 -43.70 22.68
C ASN A 52 18.09 -42.76 23.35
N VAL A 53 17.57 -43.10 24.54
CA VAL A 53 16.68 -42.21 25.31
C VAL A 53 17.47 -41.04 25.90
N ALA A 54 18.70 -41.26 26.36
CA ALA A 54 19.58 -40.20 26.87
C ALA A 54 20.03 -39.23 25.76
N GLU A 55 20.36 -39.72 24.57
CA GLU A 55 20.65 -38.90 23.39
C GLU A 55 19.40 -38.16 22.89
N PHE A 56 18.23 -38.80 22.96
CA PHE A 56 16.96 -38.13 22.66
C PHE A 56 16.65 -37.01 23.66
N MET A 57 16.84 -37.25 24.96
CA MET A 57 16.69 -36.25 26.02
C MET A 57 17.77 -35.14 25.97
N ALA A 58 18.99 -35.45 25.54
CA ALA A 58 20.04 -34.46 25.30
C ALA A 58 19.76 -33.61 24.06
N SER A 59 19.18 -34.19 23.01
CA SER A 59 18.74 -33.46 21.82
C SER A 59 17.55 -32.52 22.12
N THR A 60 16.62 -32.93 22.99
CA THR A 60 15.55 -32.03 23.46
C THR A 60 16.07 -30.97 24.44
N SER A 61 17.14 -31.23 25.18
CA SER A 61 17.83 -30.19 25.97
C SER A 61 18.54 -29.15 25.10
N SER A 62 18.97 -29.52 23.89
CA SER A 62 19.56 -28.59 22.91
C SER A 62 18.54 -27.66 22.24
N ILE A 63 17.26 -28.07 22.23
CA ILE A 63 16.10 -27.23 21.85
C ILE A 63 15.84 -26.17 22.92
N ALA A 64 16.32 -26.38 24.16
CA ALA A 64 16.23 -25.44 25.26
C ALA A 64 17.46 -24.53 25.42
N LYS A 65 18.27 -24.33 24.37
CA LYS A 65 19.17 -23.17 24.34
C LYS A 65 18.29 -21.92 24.40
N ALA A 66 18.20 -21.35 25.59
CA ALA A 66 17.43 -20.14 25.88
C ALA A 66 17.81 -19.08 24.84
N TYR A 67 16.88 -18.80 23.94
CA TYR A 67 17.00 -17.71 23.00
C TYR A 67 17.07 -16.43 23.84
N ASP A 68 18.21 -15.74 23.83
CA ASP A 68 18.26 -14.41 24.39
C ASP A 68 17.42 -13.51 23.48
N LEU A 69 16.21 -13.17 23.93
CA LEU A 69 15.29 -12.32 23.17
C LEU A 69 15.82 -10.88 23.00
N TRP A 70 16.84 -10.50 23.77
CA TRP A 70 17.29 -9.11 23.91
C TRP A 70 18.80 -8.91 23.68
N GLY A 71 19.56 -9.96 23.39
CA GLY A 71 20.99 -9.87 23.10
C GLY A 71 21.25 -9.36 21.67
N ASP A 72 22.10 -8.35 21.54
CA ASP A 72 22.50 -7.78 20.23
C ASP A 72 23.46 -8.69 19.43
N GLU A 73 23.97 -9.77 20.05
CA GLU A 73 24.94 -10.69 19.45
C GLU A 73 24.29 -12.03 19.03
N ASP A 74 23.61 -12.01 17.89
CA ASP A 74 23.04 -13.19 17.26
C ASP A 74 24.12 -14.04 16.55
N THR A 75 24.88 -14.84 17.28
CA THR A 75 25.90 -15.75 16.69
C THR A 75 25.31 -17.00 16.01
N ASN A 76 24.00 -17.23 16.08
CA ASN A 76 23.37 -18.44 15.53
C ASN A 76 22.13 -18.14 14.67
N GLU A 77 22.35 -17.75 13.42
CA GLU A 77 21.27 -17.54 12.42
C GLU A 77 20.43 -18.80 12.14
N GLN A 78 20.99 -19.99 12.41
CA GLN A 78 20.33 -21.28 12.12
C GLN A 78 19.21 -21.63 13.12
N ALA A 79 19.18 -20.99 14.29
CA ALA A 79 18.18 -21.21 15.33
C ALA A 79 16.94 -20.30 15.20
N LYS A 80 16.94 -19.32 14.29
CA LYS A 80 15.81 -18.41 14.12
C LYS A 80 14.65 -19.12 13.38
N PRO A 81 13.41 -19.06 13.89
CA PRO A 81 12.27 -19.62 13.17
C PRO A 81 12.14 -18.93 11.80
N LYS A 82 11.99 -19.74 10.74
CA LYS A 82 11.86 -19.22 9.37
C LYS A 82 10.64 -18.31 9.28
N LYS A 83 10.87 -17.01 9.04
CA LYS A 83 9.80 -16.02 8.86
C LYS A 83 8.94 -16.41 7.64
N SER A 84 7.63 -16.36 7.81
CA SER A 84 6.68 -16.64 6.71
C SER A 84 6.90 -15.67 5.55
N ALA A 85 6.60 -16.10 4.31
CA ALA A 85 6.76 -15.25 3.13
C ALA A 85 5.98 -13.92 3.23
N ARG A 86 4.84 -13.92 3.93
CA ARG A 86 4.00 -12.73 4.16
C ARG A 86 4.64 -11.73 5.13
N SER A 87 5.47 -12.20 6.06
CA SER A 87 6.23 -11.35 6.98
C SER A 87 7.36 -10.56 6.31
N LYS A 88 7.73 -10.92 5.07
CA LYS A 88 8.80 -10.24 4.32
C LYS A 88 8.30 -8.97 3.60
N TYR A 89 6.98 -8.76 3.52
CA TYR A 89 6.42 -7.59 2.85
C TYR A 89 6.54 -6.35 3.75
N ILE A 90 7.32 -5.37 3.28
CA ILE A 90 7.51 -4.08 3.96
C ILE A 90 6.61 -3.05 3.28
N PRO A 91 5.55 -2.55 3.95
CA PRO A 91 4.60 -1.63 3.32
C PRO A 91 5.16 -0.21 3.13
N SER A 92 6.03 0.23 4.03
CA SER A 92 6.69 1.53 4.01
C SER A 92 8.00 1.51 4.79
N VAL A 93 8.89 2.47 4.51
CA VAL A 93 10.19 2.66 5.20
C VAL A 93 10.09 3.71 6.32
N LEU A 94 8.91 4.33 6.48
CA LEU A 94 8.68 5.35 7.50
C LEU A 94 8.77 4.76 8.92
N THR A 95 9.22 5.60 9.86
CA THR A 95 9.37 5.22 11.27
C THR A 95 8.01 4.84 11.88
N ALA A 96 8.02 3.87 12.79
CA ALA A 96 6.79 3.41 13.43
C ALA A 96 6.20 4.45 14.39
N VAL A 97 7.06 5.24 15.02
CA VAL A 97 6.72 6.30 15.95
C VAL A 97 7.47 7.54 15.51
N GLU A 98 6.74 8.64 15.33
CA GLU A 98 7.32 9.96 15.07
C GLU A 98 7.78 10.54 16.40
N ILE A 99 8.99 11.09 16.41
CA ILE A 99 9.56 11.75 17.58
C ILE A 99 9.08 13.19 17.53
N PRO A 100 8.42 13.70 18.60
CA PRO A 100 7.95 15.08 18.62
C PRO A 100 9.13 16.06 18.65
N ALA A 101 8.89 17.29 18.21
CA ALA A 101 9.87 18.37 18.30
C ALA A 101 10.13 18.78 19.75
N GLU A 102 11.32 19.32 20.03
CA GLU A 102 11.72 19.76 21.38
C GLU A 102 10.79 20.85 21.94
N GLY A 103 10.29 21.74 21.07
CA GLY A 103 9.33 22.78 21.41
C GLY A 103 7.96 22.27 21.86
N ALA A 104 7.64 20.99 21.63
CA ALA A 104 6.43 20.34 22.13
C ALA A 104 6.60 19.82 23.57
N SER A 105 7.80 19.90 24.13
CA SER A 105 8.04 19.52 25.52
C SER A 105 7.26 20.41 26.48
N TYR A 106 7.10 19.92 27.71
CA TYR A 106 6.36 20.65 28.73
C TYR A 106 7.06 21.97 29.15
N ASN A 107 8.39 21.96 29.21
CA ASN A 107 9.22 23.10 29.58
C ASN A 107 10.31 23.33 28.53
N PRO A 108 9.93 23.82 27.33
CA PRO A 108 10.85 24.01 26.22
C PRO A 108 11.73 25.24 26.44
N SER A 109 12.85 25.31 25.71
CA SER A 109 13.55 26.59 25.53
C SER A 109 12.66 27.55 24.75
N LEU A 110 12.81 28.85 25.01
CA LEU A 110 12.01 29.88 24.36
C LEU A 110 12.18 29.84 22.84
N ASP A 111 13.40 29.66 22.35
CA ASP A 111 13.71 29.64 20.92
C ASP A 111 13.03 28.43 20.24
N SER A 112 13.20 27.23 20.80
CA SER A 112 12.62 26.01 20.24
C SER A 112 11.09 25.98 20.33
N TYR A 113 10.51 26.61 21.35
CA TYR A 113 9.06 26.82 21.44
C TYR A 113 8.54 27.75 20.34
N LEU A 114 9.17 28.90 20.13
CA LEU A 114 8.78 29.86 19.10
C LEU A 114 8.90 29.27 17.69
N GLU A 115 9.96 28.48 17.45
CA GLU A 115 10.12 27.74 16.19
C GLU A 115 8.98 26.75 15.97
N TYR A 116 8.64 25.96 16.99
CA TYR A 116 7.57 24.96 16.93
C TYR A 116 6.20 25.60 16.70
N VAL A 117 5.84 26.61 17.49
CA VAL A 117 4.58 27.37 17.32
C VAL A 117 4.54 28.05 15.96
N GLY A 118 5.67 28.59 15.49
CA GLY A 118 5.79 29.18 14.17
C GLY A 118 5.56 28.18 13.03
N GLN A 119 5.97 26.92 13.19
CA GLN A 119 5.68 25.86 12.22
C GLN A 119 4.18 25.52 12.19
N ILE A 120 3.56 25.39 13.35
CA ILE A 120 2.13 25.09 13.48
C ILE A 120 1.28 26.21 12.90
N ALA A 121 1.58 27.46 13.23
CA ALA A 121 0.88 28.63 12.67
C ALA A 121 0.97 28.68 11.13
N LYS A 122 2.09 28.25 10.54
CA LYS A 122 2.23 28.13 9.08
C LYS A 122 1.36 27.01 8.50
N GLU A 123 1.25 25.87 9.17
CA GLU A 123 0.38 24.77 8.75
C GLU A 123 -1.11 25.18 8.84
N GLU A 124 -1.52 25.78 9.95
CA GLU A 124 -2.88 26.29 10.15
C GLU A 124 -3.26 27.39 9.15
N ALA A 125 -2.35 28.34 8.89
CA ALA A 125 -2.57 29.39 7.89
C ALA A 125 -2.82 28.81 6.49
N LYS A 126 -2.15 27.71 6.12
CA LYS A 126 -2.40 27.00 4.85
C LYS A 126 -3.78 26.36 4.83
N VAL A 127 -4.21 25.73 5.93
CA VAL A 127 -5.55 25.15 6.05
C VAL A 127 -6.60 26.24 5.92
N LEU A 128 -6.48 27.34 6.67
CA LEU A 128 -7.39 28.49 6.60
C LEU A 128 -7.43 29.14 5.21
N ALA A 129 -6.29 29.26 4.54
CA ALA A 129 -6.25 29.80 3.17
C ALA A 129 -6.99 28.89 2.18
N ASN A 130 -6.84 27.56 2.32
CA ASN A 130 -7.55 26.58 1.51
C ASN A 130 -9.06 26.61 1.79
N GLU A 131 -9.47 26.71 3.05
CA GLU A 131 -10.88 26.86 3.43
C GLU A 131 -11.48 28.15 2.89
N LYS A 132 -10.79 29.30 3.04
CA LYS A 132 -11.22 30.57 2.45
C LYS A 132 -11.34 30.48 0.93
N ARG A 133 -10.39 29.81 0.27
CA ARG A 133 -10.45 29.57 -1.19
C ARG A 133 -11.66 28.71 -1.56
N ASN A 134 -11.89 27.62 -0.84
CA ASN A 134 -13.03 26.73 -1.06
C ASN A 134 -14.34 27.48 -0.82
N ASN A 135 -14.47 28.21 0.29
CA ASN A 135 -15.64 29.02 0.61
C ASN A 135 -15.91 30.07 -0.47
N ARG A 136 -14.89 30.76 -1.00
CA ARG A 136 -15.05 31.68 -2.14
C ARG A 136 -15.55 30.97 -3.40
N MET A 137 -15.17 29.71 -3.63
CA MET A 137 -15.66 28.92 -4.76
C MET A 137 -17.11 28.44 -4.55
N PHE A 138 -17.49 28.06 -3.33
CA PHE A 138 -18.85 27.64 -2.98
C PHE A 138 -19.85 28.81 -2.86
N VAL A 139 -19.42 29.97 -2.33
CA VAL A 139 -20.25 31.18 -2.28
C VAL A 139 -20.56 31.69 -3.69
N LYS A 140 -19.69 31.38 -4.67
CA LYS A 140 -19.92 31.67 -6.10
C LYS A 140 -20.96 30.77 -6.78
N THR A 141 -21.82 30.03 -6.07
CA THR A 141 -22.85 29.16 -6.70
C THR A 141 -24.24 29.41 -6.10
N VAL A 142 -25.14 30.08 -6.81
CA VAL A 142 -26.06 29.58 -7.88
C VAL A 142 -26.49 30.80 -8.70
N GLU A 143 -26.83 31.90 -8.04
CA GLU A 143 -27.25 33.15 -8.65
C GLU A 143 -26.16 33.78 -9.52
N ASP A 144 -24.92 33.92 -9.03
CA ASP A 144 -23.83 34.57 -9.79
C ASP A 144 -23.34 33.77 -11.01
N GLN A 145 -23.46 32.44 -11.00
CA GLN A 145 -22.99 31.61 -12.14
C GLN A 145 -24.03 31.49 -13.25
N TYR A 146 -25.33 31.54 -12.93
CA TYR A 146 -26.40 31.44 -13.92
C TYR A 146 -26.95 32.81 -14.34
N LEU A 147 -27.02 33.79 -13.44
CA LEU A 147 -27.55 35.12 -13.77
C LEU A 147 -26.49 35.99 -14.44
N ALA A 148 -25.27 36.07 -13.91
CA ALA A 148 -24.25 37.00 -14.43
C ALA A 148 -23.89 36.81 -15.92
N PRO A 149 -23.75 35.58 -16.48
CA PRO A 149 -23.49 35.44 -17.91
C PRO A 149 -24.73 35.68 -18.77
N VAL A 150 -25.94 35.34 -18.29
CA VAL A 150 -27.19 35.56 -19.05
C VAL A 150 -27.52 37.04 -19.21
N PHE A 151 -27.30 37.84 -18.15
CA PHE A 151 -27.48 39.29 -18.22
C PHE A 151 -26.40 39.97 -19.09
N LYS A 152 -25.14 39.52 -19.01
CA LYS A 152 -24.05 40.07 -19.83
C LYS A 152 -24.15 39.70 -21.31
N SER A 153 -24.55 38.46 -21.62
CA SER A 153 -24.79 38.05 -23.01
C SER A 153 -26.01 38.74 -23.61
N GLY A 154 -27.02 39.08 -22.80
CA GLY A 154 -28.19 39.83 -23.26
C GLY A 154 -27.82 41.24 -23.73
N GLU A 155 -26.97 41.94 -22.99
CA GLU A 155 -26.50 43.29 -23.36
C GLU A 155 -25.63 43.26 -24.63
N GLU A 156 -24.70 42.31 -24.74
CA GLU A 156 -23.83 42.18 -25.93
C GLU A 156 -24.60 41.79 -27.21
N ILE A 157 -25.66 40.96 -27.11
CA ILE A 157 -26.51 40.57 -28.24
C ILE A 157 -27.36 41.75 -28.73
N PHE A 158 -27.83 42.62 -27.82
CA PHE A 158 -28.56 43.83 -28.21
C PHE A 158 -27.66 44.83 -28.97
N ASP A 159 -26.39 44.96 -28.57
CA ASP A 159 -25.43 45.83 -29.26
C ASP A 159 -24.99 45.25 -30.61
N THR A 160 -24.81 43.93 -30.74
CA THR A 160 -24.41 43.33 -32.03
C THR A 160 -25.53 43.33 -33.07
N ILE A 161 -26.80 43.17 -32.67
CA ILE A 161 -27.94 43.23 -33.60
C ILE A 161 -28.06 44.64 -34.22
N LEU A 162 -27.74 45.69 -33.46
CA LEU A 162 -27.72 47.07 -33.96
C LEU A 162 -26.55 47.34 -34.93
N GLU A 163 -25.43 46.62 -34.84
CA GLU A 163 -24.26 46.83 -35.69
C GLU A 163 -24.22 45.94 -36.95
N THR A 164 -24.91 44.80 -36.96
CA THR A 164 -24.87 43.83 -38.09
C THR A 164 -25.77 44.16 -39.28
N GLU A 165 -26.65 45.16 -39.22
CA GLU A 165 -27.49 45.57 -40.37
C GLU A 165 -26.74 46.37 -41.46
N VAL A 166 -25.42 46.60 -41.34
CA VAL A 166 -24.71 47.54 -42.24
C VAL A 166 -23.63 46.95 -43.17
N LYS A 167 -23.16 45.71 -43.05
CA LYS A 167 -22.05 45.24 -43.94
C LYS A 167 -22.06 43.76 -44.29
N GLU A 168 -22.71 43.42 -45.42
CA GLU A 168 -22.34 42.28 -46.25
C GLU A 168 -21.70 42.78 -47.55
N GLU A 169 -20.51 42.27 -47.92
CA GLU A 169 -20.16 41.90 -49.30
C GLU A 169 -18.75 41.25 -49.41
N VAL A 170 -18.76 39.97 -49.80
CA VAL A 170 -17.99 39.25 -50.87
C VAL A 170 -16.52 39.60 -51.16
N LYS A 171 -15.67 38.54 -51.17
CA LYS A 171 -14.64 38.13 -52.19
C LYS A 171 -13.64 37.17 -51.51
N GLY A 172 -13.11 36.10 -52.10
CA GLY A 172 -12.90 35.72 -53.49
C GLY A 172 -11.50 35.10 -53.57
N GLU A 173 -11.40 33.92 -54.17
CA GLU A 173 -10.26 33.00 -54.27
C GLU A 173 -9.10 33.54 -55.13
N ASP A 174 -7.87 33.04 -54.93
CA ASP A 174 -6.80 33.12 -55.94
C ASP A 174 -5.90 31.87 -55.91
N ALA A 175 -5.77 31.25 -57.09
CA ALA A 175 -4.83 30.19 -57.45
C ALA A 175 -3.71 30.78 -58.34
N VAL A 176 -2.48 30.25 -58.27
CA VAL A 176 -1.41 30.58 -59.24
C VAL A 176 -0.61 29.34 -59.61
N ASP A 177 -0.49 29.16 -60.93
CA ASP A 177 0.10 28.06 -61.70
C ASP A 177 1.63 27.94 -61.65
N PHE A 178 2.14 26.73 -61.94
CA PHE A 178 3.54 26.43 -62.24
C PHE A 178 3.76 26.23 -63.76
N PRO A 179 4.84 26.75 -64.37
CA PRO A 179 5.16 26.46 -65.77
C PRO A 179 6.11 25.27 -65.94
N VAL A 180 5.83 24.51 -67.00
CA VAL A 180 6.63 23.42 -67.59
C VAL A 180 7.62 24.00 -68.60
N THR A 181 8.85 23.49 -68.63
CA THR A 181 9.67 23.48 -69.87
C THR A 181 10.44 22.17 -69.98
N ASP A 182 10.10 21.43 -71.03
CA ASP A 182 10.89 20.36 -71.64
C ASP A 182 12.13 20.94 -72.31
N ASP A 183 13.23 20.18 -72.35
CA ASP A 183 14.21 20.28 -73.43
C ASP A 183 14.99 18.95 -73.57
N GLN A 184 14.64 18.20 -74.62
CA GLN A 184 15.43 17.08 -75.11
C GLN A 184 16.54 17.61 -76.03
N THR A 185 17.80 17.37 -75.67
CA THR A 185 18.95 17.68 -76.55
C THR A 185 19.72 16.42 -76.96
N ALA A 186 20.00 16.38 -78.25
CA ALA A 186 20.50 15.25 -79.03
C ALA A 186 21.97 14.88 -78.75
N LYS A 187 22.30 13.61 -79.00
CA LYS A 187 23.58 12.94 -78.73
C LYS A 187 24.54 13.07 -79.91
N ASN A 188 25.71 13.68 -79.67
CA ASN A 188 26.87 13.67 -80.58
C ASN A 188 27.92 12.63 -80.12
N PRO A 189 28.31 11.62 -80.93
CA PRO A 189 29.29 10.60 -80.53
C PRO A 189 30.69 10.83 -81.14
N THR A 190 31.49 11.75 -80.59
CA THR A 190 32.91 11.87 -80.99
C THR A 190 33.80 12.53 -79.92
N LYS A 191 34.05 11.83 -78.81
CA LYS A 191 35.14 12.13 -77.83
C LYS A 191 35.57 10.86 -77.08
N LEU A 192 36.50 10.08 -77.63
CA LEU A 192 37.16 8.94 -76.98
C LEU A 192 38.68 9.19 -77.08
N PRO A 193 39.23 10.07 -76.22
CA PRO A 193 40.08 9.58 -75.13
C PRO A 193 39.97 10.42 -73.83
N LYS A 194 38.93 11.24 -73.67
CA LYS A 194 38.66 12.01 -72.42
C LYS A 194 37.70 11.29 -71.45
N LYS A 195 37.11 10.16 -71.86
CA LYS A 195 36.10 9.41 -71.09
C LYS A 195 36.72 8.44 -70.07
N LEU A 196 37.93 7.92 -70.31
CA LEU A 196 38.62 7.01 -69.38
C LEU A 196 39.09 7.74 -68.11
N ALA A 197 39.74 8.90 -68.27
CA ALA A 197 40.15 9.76 -67.15
C ALA A 197 38.95 10.27 -66.32
N GLY A 198 37.83 10.62 -66.97
CA GLY A 198 36.60 10.99 -66.27
C GLY A 198 36.00 9.81 -65.48
N HIS A 199 36.11 8.58 -65.97
CA HIS A 199 35.59 7.39 -65.31
C HIS A 199 36.43 7.00 -64.06
N GLU A 200 37.74 7.24 -64.08
CA GLU A 200 38.64 7.05 -62.93
C GLU A 200 38.38 8.08 -61.82
N LEU A 201 38.24 9.36 -62.18
CA LEU A 201 37.86 10.41 -61.22
C LEU A 201 36.48 10.15 -60.59
N VAL A 202 35.53 9.63 -61.36
CA VAL A 202 34.21 9.23 -60.84
C VAL A 202 34.32 8.03 -59.89
N LYS A 203 35.18 7.04 -60.20
CA LYS A 203 35.45 5.92 -59.30
C LYS A 203 36.10 6.40 -58.00
N GLU A 204 37.08 7.29 -58.07
CA GLU A 204 37.76 7.83 -56.89
C GLU A 204 36.81 8.67 -56.03
N LYS A 205 35.97 9.52 -56.64
CA LYS A 205 34.90 10.25 -55.93
C LYS A 205 33.91 9.30 -55.25
N LYS A 206 33.54 8.19 -55.90
CA LYS A 206 32.68 7.14 -55.31
C LYS A 206 33.37 6.44 -54.14
N LEU A 207 34.66 6.14 -54.24
CA LEU A 207 35.43 5.54 -53.15
C LEU A 207 35.57 6.50 -51.96
N ARG A 208 35.85 7.79 -52.22
CA ARG A 208 35.88 8.84 -51.20
C ARG A 208 34.52 9.00 -50.51
N ALA A 209 33.42 9.05 -51.27
CA ALA A 209 32.07 9.10 -50.72
C ALA A 209 31.75 7.88 -49.84
N LYS A 210 32.14 6.67 -50.27
CA LYS A 210 32.01 5.46 -49.46
C LYS A 210 32.84 5.52 -48.17
N SER A 211 34.08 6.03 -48.22
CA SER A 211 34.90 6.21 -47.02
C SER A 211 34.30 7.21 -46.03
N GLN A 212 33.75 8.34 -46.53
CA GLN A 212 33.04 9.32 -45.70
C GLN A 212 31.78 8.72 -45.06
N GLN A 213 31.02 7.90 -45.79
CA GLN A 213 29.87 7.16 -45.25
C GLN A 213 30.30 6.17 -44.15
N LEU A 214 31.41 5.47 -44.32
CA LEU A 214 31.94 4.56 -43.30
C LEU A 214 32.39 5.30 -42.03
N GLU A 215 32.98 6.49 -42.18
CA GLU A 215 33.35 7.36 -41.07
C GLU A 215 32.12 7.94 -40.36
N SER A 216 31.09 8.37 -41.10
CA SER A 216 29.83 8.83 -40.52
C SER A 216 29.06 7.71 -39.82
N LEU A 217 29.14 6.46 -40.29
CA LEU A 217 28.55 5.32 -39.60
C LEU A 217 29.17 5.09 -38.21
N LYS A 218 30.46 5.39 -38.02
CA LYS A 218 31.11 5.30 -36.70
C LYS A 218 30.55 6.36 -35.74
N SER A 219 30.35 7.60 -36.20
CA SER A 219 29.77 8.67 -35.38
C SER A 219 28.29 8.39 -35.04
N ILE A 220 27.50 7.91 -36.01
CA ILE A 220 26.11 7.47 -35.79
C ILE A 220 26.05 6.31 -34.79
N LYS A 221 26.91 5.29 -34.93
CA LYS A 221 26.96 4.16 -33.98
C LYS A 221 27.29 4.64 -32.56
N LYS A 222 28.22 5.59 -32.41
CA LYS A 222 28.55 6.19 -31.11
C LYS A 222 27.37 7.00 -30.55
N ALA A 223 26.67 7.76 -31.39
CA ALA A 223 25.47 8.50 -30.97
C ALA A 223 24.36 7.54 -30.52
N VAL A 224 24.07 6.48 -31.28
CA VAL A 224 23.07 5.47 -30.92
C VAL A 224 23.41 4.82 -29.58
N LYS A 225 24.67 4.39 -29.38
CA LYS A 225 25.12 3.83 -28.09
C LYS A 225 24.88 4.78 -26.92
N LYS A 226 25.32 6.04 -27.05
CA LYS A 226 25.07 7.07 -26.02
C LYS A 226 23.58 7.23 -25.74
N THR A 227 22.73 7.30 -26.76
CA THR A 227 21.28 7.45 -26.56
C THR A 227 20.64 6.22 -25.90
N ILE A 228 21.19 5.02 -26.09
CA ILE A 228 20.74 3.80 -25.40
C ILE A 228 21.17 3.87 -23.94
N GLU A 229 22.45 4.16 -23.68
CA GLU A 229 23.00 4.33 -22.33
C GLU A 229 22.24 5.41 -21.54
N ASP A 230 21.96 6.56 -22.13
CA ASP A 230 21.18 7.64 -21.53
C ASP A 230 19.75 7.20 -21.21
N ARG A 231 19.09 6.49 -22.13
CA ARG A 231 17.73 5.94 -21.90
C ARG A 231 17.72 4.91 -20.79
N GLU A 232 18.71 4.03 -20.74
CA GLU A 232 18.87 3.03 -19.69
C GLU A 232 19.10 3.70 -18.32
N ASN A 233 20.00 4.68 -18.25
CA ASN A 233 20.25 5.46 -17.04
C ASN A 233 19.01 6.19 -16.54
N LEU A 234 18.25 6.82 -17.46
CA LEU A 234 16.97 7.45 -17.13
C LEU A 234 15.92 6.44 -16.66
N ALA A 235 15.83 5.27 -17.31
CA ALA A 235 14.92 4.20 -16.90
C ALA A 235 15.26 3.68 -15.50
N LEU A 236 16.55 3.46 -15.22
CA LEU A 236 17.05 3.05 -13.91
C LEU A 236 16.77 4.11 -12.85
N SER A 237 17.02 5.39 -13.15
CA SER A 237 16.72 6.50 -12.23
C SER A 237 15.21 6.58 -11.92
N ARG A 238 14.36 6.48 -12.94
CA ARG A 238 12.90 6.44 -12.78
C ARG A 238 12.45 5.23 -11.97
N ALA A 239 13.06 4.05 -12.18
CA ALA A 239 12.75 2.85 -11.42
C ALA A 239 13.11 3.05 -9.94
N LYS A 240 14.29 3.60 -9.64
CA LYS A 240 14.73 3.93 -8.27
C LYS A 240 13.78 4.94 -7.62
N GLN A 241 13.42 6.00 -8.32
CA GLN A 241 12.45 7.00 -7.83
C GLN A 241 11.10 6.36 -7.55
N ARG A 242 10.58 5.51 -8.44
CA ARG A 242 9.32 4.77 -8.21
C ARG A 242 9.42 3.86 -6.99
N THR A 243 10.54 3.17 -6.78
CA THR A 243 10.71 2.33 -5.58
C THR A 243 10.74 3.15 -4.30
N ILE A 244 11.43 4.29 -4.30
CA ILE A 244 11.48 5.20 -3.14
C ILE A 244 10.08 5.75 -2.87
N ASP A 245 9.43 6.30 -3.90
CA ASP A 245 8.07 6.83 -3.83
C ASP A 245 7.06 5.80 -3.32
N ASN A 246 7.14 4.57 -3.79
CA ASN A 246 6.25 3.49 -3.36
C ASN A 246 6.42 3.13 -1.88
N LEU A 247 7.58 3.42 -1.28
CA LEU A 247 7.90 3.10 0.11
C LEU A 247 7.75 4.30 1.05
N THR A 248 7.87 5.53 0.54
CA THR A 248 7.81 6.77 1.33
C THR A 248 6.48 7.48 1.23
N LYS A 249 5.81 7.43 0.07
CA LYS A 249 4.55 8.15 -0.15
C LYS A 249 3.36 7.37 0.41
N ASN A 250 2.38 8.13 0.87
CA ASN A 250 1.13 7.57 1.37
C ASN A 250 0.29 7.07 0.18
N LYS A 251 -0.19 5.84 0.29
CA LYS A 251 -1.05 5.19 -0.70
C LYS A 251 -2.50 5.36 -0.30
N LYS A 252 -3.39 5.43 -1.30
CA LYS A 252 -4.83 5.42 -1.04
C LYS A 252 -5.27 4.01 -0.69
N LEU A 253 -5.29 3.68 0.59
CA LEU A 253 -5.85 2.42 1.10
C LEU A 253 -7.32 2.63 1.50
N GLY A 254 -8.22 1.96 0.77
CA GLY A 254 -9.65 2.09 0.98
C GLY A 254 -10.27 3.27 0.24
N ARG A 255 -11.31 3.87 0.83
CA ARG A 255 -12.11 4.93 0.18
C ARG A 255 -11.59 6.33 0.48
N GLY A 256 -11.11 6.55 1.71
CA GLY A 256 -10.64 7.85 2.19
C GLY A 256 -9.27 8.24 1.64
N LYS A 257 -8.93 9.53 1.76
CA LYS A 257 -7.58 10.05 1.56
C LYS A 257 -6.91 10.19 2.93
N TYR A 258 -5.59 10.12 2.96
CA TYR A 258 -4.85 10.37 4.19
C TYR A 258 -4.78 11.86 4.49
N GLU A 259 -5.09 12.19 5.75
CA GLU A 259 -4.98 13.53 6.30
C GLU A 259 -3.96 13.48 7.44
N LYS A 260 -2.95 14.35 7.37
CA LYS A 260 -1.96 14.50 8.45
C LYS A 260 -2.67 15.05 9.67
N LEU A 261 -2.43 14.45 10.84
CA LEU A 261 -2.93 14.98 12.10
C LEU A 261 -2.21 16.31 12.38
N LEU A 262 -2.97 17.32 12.79
CA LEU A 262 -2.40 18.59 13.23
C LEU A 262 -1.61 18.38 14.51
N GLU A 263 -0.43 18.99 14.57
CA GLU A 263 0.45 18.87 15.72
C GLU A 263 -0.10 19.70 16.90
N PRO A 264 -0.17 19.13 18.10
CA PRO A 264 -0.66 19.86 19.28
C PRO A 264 0.37 20.89 19.76
N ALA A 265 -0.05 22.13 20.02
CA ALA A 265 0.75 23.11 20.74
C ALA A 265 0.11 23.46 22.08
N LEU A 266 0.95 23.70 23.10
CA LEU A 266 0.54 24.43 24.30
C LEU A 266 0.66 25.93 24.01
N LEU A 267 -0.37 26.71 24.29
CA LEU A 267 -0.28 28.16 24.21
C LEU A 267 0.56 28.71 25.37
N THR A 268 1.03 29.95 25.26
CA THR A 268 1.82 30.59 26.33
C THR A 268 1.07 30.68 27.66
N SER A 269 -0.26 30.82 27.62
CA SER A 269 -1.13 30.80 28.80
C SER A 269 -1.31 29.41 29.42
N GLU A 270 -1.09 28.35 28.63
CA GLU A 270 -1.25 26.95 29.05
C GLU A 270 0.09 26.30 29.42
N LEU A 271 1.20 26.90 28.97
CA LEU A 271 2.54 26.52 29.35
C LEU A 271 2.75 26.87 30.83
N THR A 272 2.88 25.85 31.66
CA THR A 272 3.08 26.01 33.10
C THR A 272 4.52 25.65 33.49
N GLY A 273 4.96 25.97 34.71
CA GLY A 273 6.28 25.55 35.23
C GLY A 273 6.27 24.27 36.08
N SER A 274 5.09 23.78 36.50
CA SER A 274 4.92 22.52 37.26
C SER A 274 4.17 21.41 36.50
N MET A 275 4.78 20.22 36.38
CA MET A 275 4.19 19.07 35.68
C MET A 275 2.81 18.65 36.20
N ARG A 276 2.47 18.99 37.45
CA ARG A 276 1.17 18.66 38.06
C ARG A 276 0.00 19.44 37.46
N THR A 277 0.26 20.60 36.86
CA THR A 277 -0.78 21.46 36.27
C THR A 277 -0.97 21.22 34.77
N VAL A 278 -0.22 20.29 34.18
CA VAL A 278 -0.20 20.04 32.74
C VAL A 278 -1.45 19.31 32.29
N LYS A 279 -2.10 19.84 31.26
CA LYS A 279 -3.20 19.14 30.59
C LYS A 279 -2.64 18.26 29.49
N CYS A 280 -3.15 17.03 29.42
CA CYS A 280 -2.86 16.13 28.31
C CYS A 280 -3.63 16.61 27.07
N ASN A 281 -2.93 17.17 26.10
CA ASN A 281 -3.56 17.76 24.92
C ASN A 281 -3.87 16.75 23.81
N THR A 282 -3.20 15.59 23.79
CA THR A 282 -3.42 14.58 22.73
C THR A 282 -3.82 13.21 23.22
N SER A 283 -4.48 12.49 22.31
CA SER A 283 -4.78 11.07 22.47
C SER A 283 -3.74 10.26 21.69
N ILE A 284 -2.96 9.46 22.41
CA ILE A 284 -1.97 8.53 21.84
C ILE A 284 -2.61 7.62 20.78
N PHE A 285 -3.87 7.21 20.99
CA PHE A 285 -4.59 6.37 20.03
C PHE A 285 -4.72 7.04 18.66
N ARG A 286 -5.01 8.35 18.61
CA ARG A 286 -5.14 9.08 17.35
C ARG A 286 -3.81 9.17 16.61
N GLU A 287 -2.72 9.44 17.33
CA GLU A 287 -1.37 9.48 16.77
C GLU A 287 -0.92 8.11 16.24
N ARG A 288 -1.18 7.03 16.98
CA ARG A 288 -0.83 5.66 16.58
C ARG A 288 -1.63 5.22 15.35
N ILE A 289 -2.94 5.52 15.31
CA ILE A 289 -3.77 5.27 14.14
C ILE A 289 -3.25 6.05 12.94
N ASN A 290 -2.89 7.32 13.13
CA ASN A 290 -2.34 8.14 12.06
C ASN A 290 -1.01 7.56 11.53
N SER A 291 -0.08 7.18 12.41
CA SER A 291 1.17 6.50 12.01
C SER A 291 0.91 5.21 11.22
N LEU A 292 -0.05 4.39 11.64
CA LEU A 292 -0.40 3.15 10.92
C LEU A 292 -0.98 3.44 9.54
N GLN A 293 -1.76 4.51 9.39
CA GLN A 293 -2.31 4.95 8.11
C GLN A 293 -1.20 5.55 7.21
N LYS A 294 -0.35 6.42 7.76
CA LYS A 294 0.81 7.01 7.07
C LYS A 294 1.76 5.94 6.55
N ARG A 295 1.96 4.87 7.33
CA ARG A 295 2.76 3.69 6.97
C ARG A 295 2.10 2.72 6.00
N ASN A 296 0.90 3.01 5.51
CA ASN A 296 0.15 2.15 4.60
C ASN A 296 -0.17 0.76 5.21
N ILE A 297 -0.38 0.68 6.52
CA ILE A 297 -0.76 -0.57 7.23
C ILE A 297 -2.28 -0.61 7.41
N LEU A 298 -2.86 0.50 7.88
CA LEU A 298 -4.29 0.61 8.13
C LEU A 298 -4.98 1.36 6.97
N PRO A 299 -6.10 0.86 6.45
CA PRO A 299 -6.90 1.61 5.49
C PRO A 299 -7.63 2.78 6.16
N ILE A 300 -7.95 3.79 5.36
CA ILE A 300 -8.70 4.94 5.81
C ILE A 300 -10.16 4.73 5.45
N ALA A 301 -10.98 4.66 6.49
CA ALA A 301 -12.42 4.72 6.35
C ALA A 301 -12.76 6.06 5.67
N GLY A 302 -13.17 6.01 4.41
CA GLY A 302 -13.78 7.17 3.78
C GLY A 302 -15.18 7.38 4.35
N ASP A 303 -15.91 8.35 3.79
CA ASP A 303 -17.32 8.53 4.11
C ASP A 303 -18.05 7.21 3.89
N HIS A 304 -18.32 6.53 5.01
CA HIS A 304 -19.26 5.46 5.01
C HIS A 304 -20.56 6.14 4.68
N GLN A 305 -21.12 5.86 3.51
CA GLN A 305 -22.57 5.90 3.37
C GLN A 305 -23.03 5.00 4.51
N LYS A 306 -23.44 5.61 5.63
CA LYS A 306 -24.27 4.97 6.62
C LYS A 306 -25.46 4.57 5.78
N LYS A 307 -25.40 3.36 5.21
CA LYS A 307 -26.61 2.68 4.78
C LYS A 307 -27.30 2.56 6.10
N ALA A 308 -28.11 3.57 6.47
CA ALA A 308 -29.14 3.43 7.47
C ALA A 308 -29.70 2.07 7.14
N LEU A 309 -29.47 1.10 8.04
CA LEU A 309 -29.77 -0.31 7.79
C LEU A 309 -31.11 -0.26 7.11
N LYS A 310 -31.15 -0.57 5.82
CA LYS A 310 -32.40 -0.37 5.10
C LYS A 310 -33.32 -1.27 5.90
N GLN A 311 -34.30 -0.73 6.61
CA GLN A 311 -35.38 -1.49 7.25
C GLN A 311 -36.25 -2.03 6.12
N ARG A 312 -35.60 -2.67 5.15
CA ARG A 312 -36.06 -3.00 3.82
C ARG A 312 -36.98 -4.20 3.88
N LEU A 313 -37.03 -4.84 5.04
CA LEU A 313 -38.07 -5.75 5.43
C LEU A 313 -38.86 -5.03 6.51
N LYS A 314 -40.13 -4.76 6.23
CA LYS A 314 -41.10 -4.38 7.26
C LYS A 314 -41.00 -5.46 8.34
N ALA A 315 -40.67 -5.10 9.57
CA ALA A 315 -40.71 -6.05 10.67
C ALA A 315 -42.14 -6.61 10.74
N LYS A 316 -42.30 -7.92 10.52
CA LYS A 316 -43.60 -8.56 10.70
C LYS A 316 -43.83 -8.68 12.20
N PHE A 317 -44.60 -7.75 12.76
CA PHE A 317 -45.14 -7.91 14.09
C PHE A 317 -46.21 -9.01 14.03
N VAL A 318 -45.85 -10.20 14.50
CA VAL A 318 -46.78 -11.31 14.69
C VAL A 318 -47.07 -11.40 16.17
N GLU A 319 -48.30 -11.12 16.57
CA GLU A 319 -48.76 -11.41 17.92
C GLU A 319 -48.70 -12.92 18.15
N LYS A 320 -48.13 -13.34 19.29
CA LYS A 320 -48.13 -14.75 19.67
C LYS A 320 -49.57 -15.22 19.86
N ARG A 321 -49.91 -16.44 19.39
CA ARG A 321 -51.25 -17.03 19.55
C ARG A 321 -51.72 -17.03 21.01
N SER A 322 -50.81 -17.30 21.94
CA SER A 322 -51.08 -17.28 23.39
C SER A 322 -51.54 -15.93 23.94
N VAL A 323 -51.21 -14.82 23.26
CA VAL A 323 -51.65 -13.46 23.63
C VAL A 323 -52.99 -13.12 22.96
N LYS A 324 -53.23 -13.66 21.75
CA LYS A 324 -54.48 -13.47 20.99
C LYS A 324 -55.67 -14.26 21.55
N GLU A 325 -55.39 -15.41 22.17
CA GLU A 325 -56.41 -16.32 22.74
C GLU A 325 -56.88 -15.94 24.15
N ILE A 326 -56.36 -14.84 24.72
CA ILE A 326 -56.81 -14.31 26.01
C ILE A 326 -58.14 -13.57 25.79
N THR A 327 -59.24 -14.29 25.89
CA THR A 327 -60.60 -13.73 25.95
C THR A 327 -60.90 -13.29 27.39
N LYS A 328 -61.78 -12.29 27.58
CA LYS A 328 -62.27 -11.86 28.90
C LYS A 328 -63.01 -13.02 29.57
N GLY A 329 -62.26 -13.90 30.23
CA GLY A 329 -62.77 -15.14 30.83
C GLY A 329 -61.75 -16.29 30.88
N SER A 330 -60.69 -16.29 30.05
CA SER A 330 -59.64 -17.32 30.09
C SER A 330 -58.50 -16.96 31.04
N VAL A 331 -58.83 -16.65 32.30
CA VAL A 331 -57.79 -16.51 33.33
C VAL A 331 -57.36 -17.91 33.74
N SER A 332 -56.26 -18.41 33.17
CA SER A 332 -55.56 -19.52 33.81
C SER A 332 -55.13 -19.06 35.21
N SER A 333 -55.40 -19.88 36.21
CA SER A 333 -55.29 -19.61 37.66
C SER A 333 -53.91 -19.13 38.15
N LYS A 334 -52.89 -19.08 37.29
CA LYS A 334 -51.56 -18.55 37.59
C LYS A 334 -51.44 -17.02 37.46
N CYS A 335 -52.30 -16.34 36.70
CA CYS A 335 -52.23 -14.87 36.56
C CYS A 335 -52.92 -14.09 37.69
N LEU A 336 -53.83 -14.72 38.43
CA LEU A 336 -54.57 -14.07 39.52
C LEU A 336 -53.69 -13.70 40.73
N ILE A 337 -52.53 -14.36 40.88
CA ILE A 337 -51.62 -14.15 42.02
C ILE A 337 -50.76 -12.89 41.84
N VAL A 338 -50.45 -12.49 40.59
CA VAL A 338 -49.55 -11.35 40.35
C VAL A 338 -50.30 -10.02 40.39
N VAL A 339 -51.57 -9.99 39.97
CA VAL A 339 -52.36 -8.75 39.93
C VAL A 339 -52.77 -8.28 41.35
N THR A 340 -52.99 -9.21 42.28
CA THR A 340 -53.36 -8.87 43.67
C THR A 340 -52.18 -8.38 44.51
N GLN A 341 -50.95 -8.81 44.22
CA GLN A 341 -49.76 -8.30 44.92
C GLN A 341 -49.43 -6.86 44.53
N PHE A 342 -49.72 -6.44 43.29
CA PHE A 342 -49.45 -5.08 42.84
C PHE A 342 -50.50 -4.06 43.32
N SER A 343 -51.75 -4.46 43.50
CA SER A 343 -52.80 -3.56 44.00
C SER A 343 -52.73 -3.29 45.51
N MET A 344 -52.16 -4.22 46.29
CA MET A 344 -51.95 -3.99 47.73
C MET A 344 -50.79 -3.03 48.05
N LEU A 345 -49.79 -2.94 47.17
CA LEU A 345 -48.63 -2.05 47.36
C LEU A 345 -48.90 -0.58 46.98
N ALA A 346 -49.97 -0.30 46.23
CA ALA A 346 -50.30 1.07 45.79
C ALA A 346 -51.16 1.86 46.79
N ASN A 347 -51.70 1.21 47.83
CA ASN A 347 -52.61 1.83 48.81
C ASN A 347 -51.96 2.16 50.17
N LEU A 348 -50.64 2.10 50.28
CA LEU A 348 -49.90 2.56 51.46
C LEU A 348 -49.16 3.86 51.14
N SER A 349 -49.92 4.96 51.08
CA SER A 349 -49.41 6.31 51.30
C SER A 349 -49.23 6.54 52.80
N PRO A 350 -48.06 6.97 53.29
CA PRO A 350 -47.97 7.56 54.62
C PRO A 350 -48.19 9.07 54.53
N LEU A 351 -49.34 9.50 55.05
CA LEU A 351 -49.48 10.77 55.77
C LEU A 351 -48.49 10.76 56.94
N VAL A 352 -47.42 11.55 56.88
CA VAL A 352 -46.78 12.14 58.08
C VAL A 352 -46.14 13.46 57.68
N GLU A 353 -46.82 14.56 58.01
CA GLU A 353 -46.19 15.84 58.35
C GLU A 353 -45.69 15.74 59.80
N LEU A 354 -44.38 15.92 60.00
CA LEU A 354 -43.71 16.70 61.06
C LEU A 354 -42.19 16.56 60.90
#